data_AF-A0A529C3T8-F1
#
_entry.id   AF-A0A529C3T8-F1
#
_cell.length_a   1.000
_cell.length_b   1.000
_cell.length_c   1.000
_cell.angle_alpha   90.00
_cell.angle_beta   90.00
_cell.angle_gamma   90.00
#
_symmetry.space_group_name_H-M   'P 1'
#
loop_
_entity.id
_entity.type
_entity.pdbx_description
1 polymer ?
#
loop_
_entity_poly.entity_id
_entity_poly.type
_entity_poly.pdbx_seq_one_letter_code
_entity_poly.pdbx_strand_id
1 'polypeptide(L)'
;EVLPNALPPVMALSSVIVAAAILTEAALSFLGLGDPNRVTWGGMIAEGRAVLRTAPFLSIIPGAALVLTVLGVYLTGEGVVETTAMRRSLS
;
A
#
# COMPACT_ATOMS: atom_id res chain seq x y z
N GLU A 1 17.76 -15.95 22.19
CA GLU A 1 18.59 -14.73 21.99
C GLU A 1 18.54 -14.14 20.57
N VAL A 2 18.18 -14.91 19.54
CA VAL A 2 18.08 -14.38 18.14
C VAL A 2 16.82 -13.52 17.91
N LEU A 3 15.72 -13.79 18.62
CA LEU A 3 14.42 -13.14 18.43
C LEU A 3 14.46 -11.59 18.52
N PRO A 4 15.01 -10.96 19.57
CA PRO A 4 15.00 -9.49 19.67
C PRO A 4 15.86 -8.80 18.61
N ASN A 5 16.92 -9.43 18.11
CA ASN A 5 17.77 -8.84 17.06
C ASN A 5 17.17 -8.94 15.65
N ALA A 6 16.25 -9.88 15.42
CA ALA A 6 15.57 -10.03 14.13
C ALA A 6 14.30 -9.17 13.99
N LEU A 7 13.72 -8.68 15.09
CA LEU A 7 12.46 -7.91 15.08
C LEU A 7 12.50 -6.64 14.20
N PRO A 8 13.53 -5.78 14.27
CA PRO A 8 13.55 -4.55 13.45
C PRO A 8 13.49 -4.81 11.93
N PRO A 9 14.34 -5.67 11.33
CA PRO A 9 14.25 -5.94 9.89
C PRO A 9 12.97 -6.68 9.49
N VAL A 10 12.37 -7.50 10.36
CA VAL A 10 11.09 -8.16 10.08
C VAL A 10 9.93 -7.16 10.01
N MET A 11 9.94 -6.14 10.87
CA MET A 11 8.93 -5.06 10.83
C MET A 11 9.08 -4.17 9.59
N ALA A 12 10.32 -3.92 9.14
CA ALA A 12 10.56 -3.21 7.89
C ALA A 12 10.01 -4.00 6.69
N LEU A 13 10.33 -5.30 6.64
CA LEU A 13 9.91 -6.16 5.53
C LEU A 13 8.39 -6.35 5.49
N SER A 14 7.72 -6.41 6.65
CA SER A 14 6.27 -6.59 6.69
C SER A 14 5.52 -5.40 6.07
N SER A 15 5.96 -4.16 6.28
CA SER A 15 5.34 -2.99 5.65
C SER A 15 5.49 -3.01 4.13
N VAL A 16 6.66 -3.42 3.63
CA VAL A 16 6.92 -3.59 2.20
C VAL A 16 6.01 -4.66 1.60
N ILE A 17 5.86 -5.80 2.29
CA ILE A 17 4.96 -6.88 1.86
C ILE A 17 3.51 -6.39 1.83
N VAL A 18 3.06 -5.67 2.85
CA VAL A 18 1.68 -5.14 2.89
C VAL A 18 1.45 -4.13 1.76
N ALA A 19 2.39 -3.21 1.54
CA ALA A 19 2.34 -2.26 0.43
C ALA A 19 2.25 -2.96 -0.93
N ALA A 20 3.08 -4.00 -1.14
CA ALA A 20 3.05 -4.81 -2.36
C ALA A 20 1.74 -5.60 -2.52
N ALA A 21 1.17 -6.10 -1.43
CA ALA A 21 -0.12 -6.81 -1.45
C ALA A 21 -1.27 -5.88 -1.87
N ILE A 22 -1.30 -4.64 -1.36
CA ILE A 22 -2.29 -3.62 -1.75
C ILE A 22 -2.19 -3.32 -3.25
N LEU A 23 -0.97 -3.09 -3.75
CA LEU A 23 -0.75 -2.85 -5.18
C LEU A 23 -1.18 -4.04 -6.05
N THR A 24 -0.89 -5.25 -5.58
CA THR A 24 -1.24 -6.49 -6.29
C THR A 24 -2.75 -6.67 -6.36
N GLU A 25 -3.46 -6.51 -5.24
CA GLU A 25 -4.93 -6.58 -5.21
C GLU A 25 -5.56 -5.54 -6.13
N ALA A 26 -5.09 -4.30 -6.08
CA ALA A 26 -5.59 -3.25 -6.95
C ALA A 26 -5.30 -3.52 -8.43
N ALA A 27 -4.13 -4.08 -8.76
CA ALA A 27 -3.80 -4.48 -10.13
C ALA A 27 -4.72 -5.61 -10.62
N LEU A 28 -4.97 -6.62 -9.77
CA LEU A 28 -5.92 -7.70 -10.08
C LEU A 28 -7.33 -7.15 -10.31
N SER A 29 -7.80 -6.28 -9.42
CA SER A 29 -9.11 -5.66 -9.57
C SER A 29 -9.20 -4.75 -10.79
N PHE A 30 -8.13 -4.01 -11.12
CA PHE A 30 -8.04 -3.24 -12.36
C PHE A 30 -8.13 -4.10 -13.61
N LEU A 31 -7.59 -5.33 -13.57
CA LEU A 31 -7.69 -6.31 -14.64
C LEU A 31 -9.04 -7.06 -14.66
N GLY A 32 -9.96 -6.77 -13.73
CA GLY A 32 -11.24 -7.45 -13.60
C GLY A 32 -11.16 -8.82 -12.92
N LEU A 33 -10.05 -9.12 -12.24
CA LEU A 33 -9.80 -10.36 -11.51
C LEU A 33 -10.07 -10.25 -10.00
N GLY A 34 -10.58 -9.11 -9.54
CA GLY A 34 -11.00 -8.90 -8.14
C GLY A 34 -12.39 -9.49 -7.86
N ASP A 35 -12.83 -9.38 -6.61
CA ASP A 35 -14.20 -9.77 -6.22
C ASP A 35 -15.23 -8.84 -6.87
N PRO A 36 -16.10 -9.33 -7.76
CA PRO A 36 -17.08 -8.50 -8.48
C PRO A 36 -18.17 -7.92 -7.57
N ASN A 37 -18.31 -8.41 -6.34
CA ASN A 37 -19.29 -7.88 -5.37
C ASN A 37 -18.72 -6.75 -4.50
N ARG A 38 -17.44 -6.41 -4.66
CA ARG A 38 -16.76 -5.38 -3.87
C ARG A 38 -16.26 -4.27 -4.77
N VAL A 39 -16.62 -3.04 -4.40
CA VAL A 39 -16.01 -1.85 -5.00
C VAL A 39 -14.60 -1.69 -4.44
N THR A 40 -13.61 -1.69 -5.31
CA THR A 40 -12.20 -1.47 -4.97
C THR A 40 -11.69 -0.24 -5.72
N TRP A 41 -10.59 0.35 -5.25
CA TRP A 41 -9.97 1.46 -5.99
C TRP A 41 -9.37 1.02 -7.33
N GLY A 42 -8.83 -0.20 -7.43
CA GLY A 42 -8.35 -0.77 -8.70
C GLY A 42 -9.47 -0.88 -9.74
N GLY A 43 -10.64 -1.37 -9.32
CA GLY A 43 -11.85 -1.45 -10.15
C GLY A 43 -12.36 -0.06 -10.56
N MET A 44 -12.41 0.90 -9.63
CA MET A 44 -12.82 2.28 -9.96
C MET A 44 -11.90 2.93 -11.00
N ILE A 45 -10.59 2.69 -10.93
CA ILE A 45 -9.64 3.18 -11.94
C ILE A 45 -9.92 2.52 -13.29
N ALA A 46 -10.22 1.22 -13.31
CA ALA A 46 -10.55 0.47 -14.52
C ALA A 46 -11.85 0.95 -15.17
N GLU A 47 -12.89 1.23 -14.40
CA GLU A 47 -14.15 1.80 -14.91
C GLU A 47 -13.95 3.22 -15.45
N GLY A 48 -13.21 4.06 -14.70
CA GLY A 48 -12.93 5.44 -15.07
C GLY A 48 -12.18 5.59 -16.39
N ARG A 49 -11.48 4.54 -16.87
CA ARG A 49 -10.77 4.53 -18.16
C ARG A 49 -11.67 4.90 -19.34
N ALA A 50 -12.94 4.49 -19.29
CA ALA A 50 -13.90 4.67 -20.37
C ALA A 50 -14.34 6.14 -20.49
N VAL A 51 -14.17 6.91 -19.41
CA VAL A 51 -14.65 8.29 -19.28
C VAL A 51 -13.51 9.27 -18.98
N LEU A 52 -12.24 8.89 -19.20
CA LEU A 52 -11.09 9.76 -18.91
C LEU A 52 -11.17 11.14 -19.58
N ARG A 53 -11.77 11.23 -20.76
CA ARG A 53 -11.90 12.50 -21.49
C ARG A 53 -12.98 13.43 -20.93
N THR A 54 -13.97 12.87 -20.24
CA THR A 54 -15.16 13.60 -19.77
C THR A 54 -15.22 13.73 -18.26
N ALA A 55 -14.74 12.72 -17.54
CA ALA A 55 -14.73 12.62 -16.08
C ALA A 55 -13.41 12.00 -15.57
N PRO A 56 -12.24 12.64 -15.80
CA PRO A 56 -10.93 12.11 -15.40
C PRO A 56 -10.79 11.90 -13.88
N PHE A 57 -11.55 12.66 -13.08
CA PHE A 57 -11.55 12.55 -11.61
C PHE A 57 -11.96 11.15 -11.12
N LEU A 58 -12.74 10.40 -11.88
CA LEU A 58 -13.16 9.04 -11.54
C LEU A 58 -11.99 8.04 -11.49
N SER A 59 -10.92 8.27 -12.27
CA SER A 59 -9.68 7.49 -12.17
C SER A 59 -8.64 8.15 -11.27
N ILE A 60 -8.55 9.49 -11.28
CA ILE A 60 -7.50 10.22 -10.53
C ILE A 60 -7.70 10.11 -9.03
N ILE A 61 -8.93 10.27 -8.52
CA ILE A 61 -9.20 10.23 -7.07
C ILE A 61 -8.84 8.86 -6.47
N PRO A 62 -9.36 7.72 -6.97
CA PRO A 62 -8.97 6.41 -6.44
C PRO A 62 -7.49 6.11 -6.67
N GLY A 63 -6.89 6.56 -7.78
CA GLY A 63 -5.45 6.43 -8.01
C GLY A 63 -4.61 7.19 -6.97
N ALA A 64 -4.99 8.42 -6.65
CA ALA A 64 -4.31 9.22 -5.63
C ALA A 64 -4.50 8.61 -4.23
N ALA A 65 -5.70 8.15 -3.89
CA ALA A 65 -5.96 7.46 -2.63
C ALA A 65 -5.07 6.22 -2.47
N LEU A 66 -4.97 5.42 -3.53
CA LEU A 66 -4.13 4.23 -3.55
C LEU A 66 -2.64 4.55 -3.36
N VAL A 67 -2.12 5.57 -4.05
CA VAL A 67 -0.73 6.03 -3.87
C VAL A 67 -0.49 6.48 -2.43
N LEU A 68 -1.40 7.29 -1.87
CA LEU A 68 -1.28 7.78 -0.50
C LEU A 68 -1.30 6.64 0.53
N THR A 69 -2.16 5.64 0.33
CA THR A 69 -2.21 4.47 1.23
C THR A 69 -0.93 3.64 1.15
N VAL A 70 -0.45 3.35 -0.05
CA VAL A 70 0.78 2.56 -0.25
C VAL A 70 1.99 3.28 0.35
N LEU A 71 2.13 4.58 0.09
CA LEU A 71 3.18 5.40 0.69
C LEU A 71 3.03 5.49 2.21
N GLY A 72 1.82 5.68 2.72
CA GLY A 72 1.54 5.75 4.16
C GLY A 72 1.96 4.46 4.87
N VAL A 73 1.60 3.30 4.32
CA VAL A 73 2.01 1.99 4.87
C VAL A 73 3.53 1.84 4.83
N TYR A 74 4.15 2.15 3.69
CA TYR A 74 5.59 2.03 3.52
C TYR A 74 6.36 2.91 4.52
N LEU A 75 6.04 4.22 4.57
CA LEU A 75 6.68 5.19 5.45
C LEU A 75 6.43 4.89 6.94
N THR A 76 5.24 4.38 7.29
CA THR A 76 4.96 3.97 8.67
C THR A 76 5.88 2.83 9.10
N GLY A 77 6.14 1.87 8.21
CA GLY A 77 7.09 0.79 8.50
C GLY A 77 8.50 1.30 8.74
N GLU A 78 9.01 2.15 7.84
CA GLU A 78 10.33 2.77 7.98
C GLU A 78 10.45 3.59 9.29
N GLY A 79 9.42 4.38 9.63
CA GLY A 79 9.40 5.17 10.87
C GLY A 79 9.39 4.32 12.15
N VAL A 80 8.68 3.19 12.15
CA VAL A 80 8.70 2.24 13.27
C VAL A 80 10.09 1.61 13.45
N VAL A 81 10.76 1.31 12.34
CA VAL A 81 12.12 0.74 12.37
C VAL A 81 13.12 1.74 12.91
N GLU A 82 13.09 2.99 12.42
CA GLU A 82 13.98 4.07 12.85
C GLU A 82 13.84 4.35 14.35
N THR A 83 12.60 4.48 14.84
CA THR A 83 12.35 4.71 16.27
C THR A 83 12.81 3.55 17.16
N THR A 84 12.74 2.31 16.65
CA THR A 84 13.22 1.12 17.37
C THR A 84 14.76 1.05 17.39
N ALA A 85 15.41 1.46 16.30
CA ALA A 85 16.87 1.55 16.23
C ALA A 85 17.43 2.64 17.16
N MET A 86 16.84 3.84 17.15
CA MET A 86 17.24 4.96 18.02
C MET A 86 17.13 4.61 19.51
N ARG A 87 16.08 3.87 19.92
CA ARG A 87 15.94 3.44 21.32
C ARG A 87 17.08 2.54 21.81
N ARG A 88 17.72 1.79 20.92
CA ARG A 88 18.85 0.90 21.27
C ARG A 88 20.20 1.61 21.33
N SER A 89 20.36 2.75 20.65
CA SER A 89 21.62 3.51 20.72
C SER A 89 21.76 4.34 21.99
N LEU A 90 20.66 4.59 22.70
CA LEU A 90 20.60 5.36 23.95
C LEU A 90 20.69 4.50 25.22
N SER A 91 20.67 3.16 25.08
CA SER A 91 20.80 2.18 26.17
C SER A 91 22.16 1.53 26.17
#